data_AF-A0AA90CPS6-F1
#
_entry.id   AF-A0AA90CPS6-F1
#
_cell.length_a   1.000
_cell.length_b   1.000
_cell.length_c   1.000
_cell.angle_alpha   90.00
_cell.angle_beta   90.00
_cell.angle_gamma   90.00
#
_symmetry.space_group_name_H-M   'P 1'
#
loop_
_entity.id
_entity.type
_entity.pdbx_description
1 polymer ?
#
loop_
_entity_poly.entity_id
_entity_poly.type
_entity_poly.pdbx_seq_one_letter_code
_entity_poly.pdbx_strand_id
1 'polypeptide(L)'
;MPESAPVTVSVRSFVEFFGESSLPVAVDTYQRGFVWDLEKVTQLAEDLVAYEELGEEAPPYYVGTVLVHRSPAKGKRFIIDGQQRLTALTILYRQLTGSLPEQFAMTYSSRSARRIRSAAKTFQQLRKPGKEIFKRIRFTIIEVDRVDLAFTFFDTQNNRGVPLHATDLLKAYHLRAVEGEARERLQTLCASGWEQVQQSRTALGPEVEVKDSAPRLFNLFLWRARCWTGKQLRLGGHDALMEAFQKDTWPLTGPEDGIPLYRSRQNRLGTHLRLGEAGQREIQTHPITLSAQAADLPFAIRQPVHKGIGFFLYAEKYGALLQWMLVDETSSSQRVCFRRIHTDLMGANSIYLREIFVLGALMYADQFGEERLWEFALWYEHALGAIRLEKQQVRYEAAKNFFRDDALNLLDVIAGAYLPDQVIGHLKRHHRHDRIYADEQIEIGKGVQGHYKQAVLRYFKMPSPSLKGKAGWIEHLVSVDQEEAGHGV
;
A
#
# COMPACT_ATOMS: atom_id res chain seq x y z
N MET A 1 26.53 -3.87 -35.21
CA MET A 1 25.51 -2.84 -34.93
C MET A 1 25.85 -2.24 -33.58
N PRO A 2 26.09 -0.93 -33.43
CA PRO A 2 26.38 -0.38 -32.11
C PRO A 2 25.11 -0.50 -31.26
N GLU A 3 25.24 -1.04 -30.04
CA GLU A 3 24.16 -1.08 -29.06
C GLU A 3 23.63 0.35 -28.85
N SER A 4 22.35 0.58 -29.19
CA SER A 4 21.73 1.88 -28.93
C SER A 4 21.73 2.13 -27.44
N ALA A 5 22.25 3.29 -27.01
CA ALA A 5 22.21 3.67 -25.60
C ALA A 5 20.77 3.58 -25.07
N PRO A 6 20.56 3.00 -23.87
CA PRO A 6 19.22 2.73 -23.32
C PRO A 6 18.40 4.01 -23.04
N VAL A 7 19.08 5.17 -23.07
CA VAL A 7 18.52 6.50 -22.94
C VAL A 7 19.09 7.36 -24.06
N THR A 8 18.22 8.06 -24.79
CA THR A 8 18.59 9.04 -25.81
C THR A 8 18.01 10.39 -25.42
N VAL A 9 18.85 11.42 -25.32
CA VAL A 9 18.42 12.80 -25.04
C VAL A 9 18.64 13.65 -26.28
N SER A 10 17.63 14.40 -26.70
CA SER A 10 17.70 15.28 -27.87
C SER A 10 16.88 16.54 -27.66
N VAL A 11 17.23 17.63 -28.35
CA VAL A 11 16.43 18.86 -28.35
C VAL A 11 15.74 18.95 -29.69
N ARG A 12 14.39 18.99 -29.69
CA ARG A 12 13.58 18.96 -30.92
C ARG A 12 12.47 19.99 -30.89
N SER A 13 12.07 20.45 -32.06
CA SER A 13 10.87 21.27 -32.26
C SER A 13 9.59 20.45 -32.17
N PHE A 14 8.44 21.13 -32.11
CA PHE A 14 7.14 20.44 -32.12
C PHE A 14 6.97 19.63 -33.41
N VAL A 15 7.40 20.19 -34.55
CA VAL A 15 7.30 19.52 -35.86
C VAL A 15 8.26 18.35 -35.94
N GLU A 16 9.51 18.52 -35.50
CA GLU A 16 10.53 17.47 -35.50
C GLU A 16 10.14 16.28 -34.61
N PHE A 17 9.60 16.56 -33.42
CA PHE A 17 9.19 15.52 -32.47
C PHE A 17 8.17 14.53 -33.07
N PHE A 18 7.17 15.05 -33.78
CA PHE A 18 6.17 14.21 -34.47
C PHE A 18 6.68 13.71 -35.82
N GLY A 19 7.42 14.49 -36.60
CA GLY A 19 7.72 14.18 -38.01
C GLY A 19 8.96 13.32 -38.26
N GLU A 20 9.98 13.33 -37.39
CA GLU A 20 11.26 12.66 -37.69
C GLU A 20 11.26 11.14 -37.46
N SER A 21 10.29 10.61 -36.71
CA SER A 21 10.25 9.19 -36.36
C SER A 21 9.18 8.49 -37.16
N SER A 22 9.47 7.26 -37.59
CA SER A 22 8.48 6.37 -38.21
C SER A 22 7.46 5.81 -37.21
N LEU A 23 7.72 5.95 -35.90
CA LEU A 23 6.86 5.41 -34.86
C LEU A 23 5.83 6.46 -34.37
N PRO A 24 4.52 6.13 -34.40
CA PRO A 24 3.47 7.00 -33.89
C PRO A 24 3.62 7.31 -32.40
N VAL A 25 3.27 8.53 -32.02
CA VAL A 25 3.28 9.00 -30.63
C VAL A 25 1.90 8.78 -30.01
N ALA A 26 1.87 7.99 -28.95
CA ALA A 26 0.66 7.60 -28.22
C ALA A 26 0.77 7.93 -26.73
N VAL A 27 -0.34 7.77 -26.02
CA VAL A 27 -0.43 7.91 -24.57
C VAL A 27 -0.89 6.55 -24.03
N ASP A 28 -0.23 6.06 -22.98
CA ASP A 28 -0.57 4.76 -22.38
C ASP A 28 -1.79 4.86 -21.46
N THR A 29 -2.42 3.73 -21.15
CA THR A 29 -3.70 3.66 -20.41
C THR A 29 -3.61 4.15 -18.97
N TYR A 30 -2.42 4.08 -18.37
CA TYR A 30 -2.17 4.57 -17.01
C TYR A 30 -1.97 6.07 -16.90
N GLN A 31 -1.74 6.76 -18.02
CA GLN A 31 -1.58 8.21 -18.02
C GLN A 31 -2.90 8.93 -17.74
N ARG A 32 -2.81 10.13 -17.16
CA ARG A 32 -4.01 10.92 -16.87
C ARG A 32 -4.57 11.55 -18.14
N GLY A 33 -5.90 11.67 -18.22
CA GLY A 33 -6.56 12.40 -19.31
C GLY A 33 -6.17 13.89 -19.36
N PHE A 34 -6.63 14.61 -20.37
CA PHE A 34 -6.37 16.05 -20.47
C PHE A 34 -7.15 16.84 -19.41
N VAL A 35 -6.45 17.57 -18.54
CA VAL A 35 -6.99 18.24 -17.34
C VAL A 35 -6.59 19.71 -17.20
N TRP A 36 -5.95 20.31 -18.22
CA TRP A 36 -5.78 21.77 -18.22
C TRP A 36 -7.15 22.47 -18.21
N ASP A 37 -7.20 23.56 -17.45
CA ASP A 37 -8.33 24.49 -17.41
C ASP A 37 -8.08 25.69 -18.32
N LEU A 38 -9.08 26.56 -18.40
CA LEU A 38 -9.07 27.69 -19.33
C LEU A 38 -7.90 28.65 -19.06
N GLU A 39 -7.55 28.87 -17.79
CA GLU A 39 -6.45 29.74 -17.38
C GLU A 39 -5.11 29.27 -17.97
N LYS A 40 -4.77 27.98 -17.84
CA LYS A 40 -3.54 27.42 -18.43
C LYS A 40 -3.52 27.48 -19.95
N VAL A 41 -4.69 27.29 -20.57
CA VAL A 41 -4.83 27.38 -22.03
C VAL A 41 -4.62 28.83 -22.50
N THR A 42 -5.20 29.80 -21.79
CA THR A 42 -5.02 31.23 -22.06
C THR A 42 -3.58 31.65 -21.88
N GLN A 43 -2.95 31.28 -20.77
CA GLN A 43 -1.54 31.58 -20.49
C GLN A 43 -0.64 31.07 -21.62
N LEU A 44 -0.83 29.82 -22.06
CA LEU A 44 -0.03 29.27 -23.17
C LEU A 44 -0.21 30.07 -24.47
N ALA A 45 -1.44 30.51 -24.78
CA ALA A 45 -1.68 31.31 -25.99
C ALA A 45 -0.99 32.67 -25.91
N GLU A 46 -1.14 33.36 -24.78
CA GLU A 46 -0.55 34.68 -24.53
C GLU A 46 0.97 34.63 -24.54
N ASP A 47 1.58 33.64 -23.90
CA ASP A 47 3.04 33.44 -23.88
C ASP A 47 3.61 33.26 -25.30
N LEU A 48 2.94 32.45 -26.13
CA LEU A 48 3.39 32.20 -27.49
C LEU A 48 3.21 33.41 -28.41
N VAL A 49 2.16 34.21 -28.21
CA VAL A 49 1.97 35.48 -28.94
C VAL A 49 3.05 36.48 -28.53
N ALA A 50 3.26 36.66 -27.23
CA ALA A 50 4.30 37.57 -26.72
C ALA A 50 5.69 37.17 -27.21
N TYR A 51 5.98 35.86 -27.26
CA TYR A 51 7.23 35.36 -27.81
C TYR A 51 7.37 35.61 -29.32
N GLU A 52 6.29 35.48 -30.10
CA GLU A 52 6.31 35.81 -31.53
C GLU A 52 6.63 37.29 -31.78
N GLU A 53 6.14 38.18 -30.91
CA GLU A 53 6.38 39.63 -30.97
C GLU A 53 7.83 40.04 -30.70
N LEU A 54 8.65 39.15 -30.09
CA LEU A 54 10.09 39.40 -29.89
C LEU A 54 10.90 39.34 -31.21
N GLY A 55 10.30 38.92 -32.32
CA GLY A 55 10.95 38.85 -33.64
C GLY A 55 11.84 37.62 -33.83
N GLU A 56 12.53 37.54 -34.97
CA GLU A 56 13.30 36.35 -35.40
C GLU A 56 14.60 36.14 -34.61
N GLU A 57 15.18 37.19 -34.04
CA GLU A 57 16.41 37.12 -33.25
C GLU A 57 16.19 36.54 -31.84
N ALA A 58 14.93 36.35 -31.42
CA ALA A 58 14.64 35.81 -30.10
C ALA A 58 15.09 34.33 -29.97
N PRO A 59 15.70 33.96 -28.83
CA PRO A 59 16.19 32.60 -28.60
C PRO A 59 15.03 31.60 -28.59
N PRO A 60 15.25 30.31 -28.92
CA PRO A 60 14.17 29.32 -29.01
C PRO A 60 13.29 29.26 -27.76
N TYR A 61 11.96 29.24 -27.95
CA TYR A 61 11.01 29.15 -26.84
C TYR A 61 11.00 27.73 -26.27
N TYR A 62 11.50 27.59 -25.05
CA TYR A 62 11.69 26.28 -24.44
C TYR A 62 10.50 25.89 -23.56
N VAL A 63 9.71 24.93 -24.04
CA VAL A 63 8.44 24.50 -23.39
C VAL A 63 8.70 23.50 -22.25
N GLY A 64 9.90 22.92 -22.20
CA GLY A 64 10.36 22.00 -21.17
C GLY A 64 10.61 20.57 -21.68
N THR A 65 10.71 19.64 -20.73
CA THR A 65 11.04 18.24 -21.02
C THR A 65 9.81 17.41 -21.40
N VAL A 66 9.99 16.48 -22.34
CA VAL A 66 9.05 15.41 -22.68
C VAL A 66 9.77 14.08 -22.50
N LEU A 67 9.19 13.21 -21.69
CA LEU A 67 9.71 11.86 -21.47
C LEU A 67 8.89 10.86 -22.28
N VAL A 68 9.59 10.01 -23.04
CA VAL A 68 8.98 9.08 -24.00
C VAL A 68 9.56 7.69 -23.81
N HIS A 69 8.69 6.69 -23.72
CA HIS A 69 9.05 5.28 -23.77
C HIS A 69 8.89 4.76 -25.21
N ARG A 70 9.99 4.33 -25.83
CA ARG A 70 9.96 3.63 -27.11
C ARG A 70 9.62 2.17 -26.85
N SER A 71 8.52 1.71 -27.43
CA SER A 71 8.11 0.30 -27.35
C SER A 71 8.17 -0.33 -28.73
N PRO A 72 9.28 -1.00 -29.09
CA PRO A 72 9.37 -1.77 -30.33
C PRO A 72 8.25 -2.82 -30.44
N ALA A 73 7.92 -3.48 -29.32
CA ALA A 73 6.88 -4.51 -29.25
C ALA A 73 5.48 -3.98 -29.65
N LYS A 74 5.14 -2.74 -29.26
CA LYS A 74 3.86 -2.11 -29.62
C LYS A 74 3.94 -1.23 -30.88
N GLY A 75 5.13 -1.11 -31.49
CA GLY A 75 5.36 -0.25 -32.64
C GLY A 75 5.02 1.24 -32.40
N LYS A 76 5.18 1.73 -31.17
CA LYS A 76 4.75 3.09 -30.76
C LYS A 76 5.73 3.73 -29.78
N ARG A 77 5.65 5.06 -29.69
CA ARG A 77 6.32 5.89 -28.69
C ARG A 77 5.29 6.39 -27.68
N PHE A 78 5.37 5.96 -26.43
CA PHE A 78 4.43 6.34 -25.38
C PHE A 78 4.94 7.53 -24.58
N ILE A 79 4.14 8.60 -24.50
CA ILE A 79 4.44 9.74 -23.65
C ILE A 79 4.25 9.33 -22.19
N ILE A 80 5.30 9.53 -21.39
CA ILE A 80 5.30 9.31 -19.95
C ILE A 80 5.16 10.63 -19.18
N ASP A 81 5.74 11.72 -19.70
CA ASP A 81 5.55 13.08 -19.19
C ASP A 81 5.54 14.12 -20.32
N GLY A 82 4.88 15.26 -20.09
CA GLY A 82 4.70 16.34 -21.05
C GLY A 82 3.38 16.26 -21.83
N GLN A 83 2.55 15.24 -21.56
CA GLN A 83 1.30 14.98 -22.29
C GLN A 83 0.36 16.19 -22.34
N GLN A 84 0.17 16.90 -21.23
CA GLN A 84 -0.79 18.03 -21.18
C GLN A 84 -0.38 19.18 -22.10
N ARG A 85 0.92 19.53 -22.09
CA ARG A 85 1.50 20.56 -22.95
C ARG A 85 1.41 20.16 -24.42
N LEU A 86 1.78 18.93 -24.73
CA LEU A 86 1.70 18.39 -26.10
C LEU A 86 0.26 18.34 -26.61
N THR A 87 -0.70 17.97 -25.76
CA THR A 87 -2.13 17.98 -26.12
C THR A 87 -2.59 19.39 -26.44
N ALA A 88 -2.31 20.37 -25.57
CA ALA A 88 -2.69 21.77 -25.78
C ALA A 88 -2.08 22.35 -27.07
N LEU A 89 -0.79 22.10 -27.30
CA LEU A 89 -0.10 22.51 -28.53
C LEU A 89 -0.66 21.82 -29.77
N THR A 90 -1.07 20.55 -29.68
CA THR A 90 -1.72 19.86 -30.80
C THR A 90 -3.09 20.45 -31.13
N ILE A 91 -3.86 20.87 -30.11
CA ILE A 91 -5.13 21.58 -30.33
C ILE A 91 -4.87 22.89 -31.10
N LEU A 92 -3.89 23.68 -30.67
CA LEU A 92 -3.50 24.92 -31.34
C LEU A 92 -2.97 24.66 -32.76
N TYR A 93 -2.13 23.65 -32.94
CA TYR A 93 -1.59 23.24 -34.25
C TYR A 93 -2.70 22.92 -35.23
N ARG A 94 -3.68 22.11 -34.81
CA ARG A 94 -4.84 21.77 -35.66
C ARG A 94 -5.66 23.00 -36.03
N GLN A 95 -5.79 23.97 -35.15
CA GLN A 95 -6.51 25.21 -35.46
C GLN A 95 -5.78 26.11 -36.45
N LEU A 96 -4.44 26.11 -36.43
CA LEU A 96 -3.64 26.94 -37.32
C LEU A 96 -3.36 26.29 -38.67
N THR A 97 -3.33 24.95 -38.75
CA THR A 97 -2.95 24.20 -39.95
C THR A 97 -4.09 23.40 -40.59
N GLY A 98 -5.21 23.21 -39.87
CA GLY A 98 -6.33 22.37 -40.30
C GLY A 98 -6.10 20.86 -40.18
N SER A 99 -4.89 20.40 -39.85
CA SER A 99 -4.53 18.98 -39.77
C SER A 99 -3.92 18.61 -38.41
N LEU A 100 -3.91 17.32 -38.09
CA LEU A 100 -3.13 16.81 -36.96
C LEU A 100 -1.68 16.53 -37.40
N PRO A 101 -0.70 16.50 -36.49
CA PRO A 101 0.66 16.08 -36.81
C PRO A 101 0.68 14.65 -37.39
N GLU A 102 1.58 14.37 -38.34
CA GLU A 102 1.59 13.12 -39.13
C GLU A 102 1.62 11.83 -38.28
N GLN A 103 2.39 11.82 -37.19
CA GLN A 103 2.55 10.65 -36.31
C GLN A 103 1.72 10.74 -35.03
N PHE A 104 0.64 11.52 -35.04
CA PHE A 104 -0.25 11.65 -33.89
C PHE A 104 -1.13 10.40 -33.74
N ALA A 105 -0.94 9.63 -32.67
CA ALA A 105 -1.75 8.45 -32.32
C ALA A 105 -2.31 8.51 -30.89
N MET A 106 -2.42 9.71 -30.31
CA MET A 106 -2.92 9.88 -28.95
C MET A 106 -4.44 9.70 -28.92
N THR A 107 -4.90 8.71 -28.14
CA THR A 107 -6.31 8.47 -27.87
C THR A 107 -6.73 9.10 -26.55
N TYR A 108 -7.92 9.70 -26.52
CA TYR A 108 -8.43 10.41 -25.34
C TYR A 108 -9.77 9.84 -24.91
N SER A 109 -9.99 9.77 -23.60
CA SER A 109 -11.29 9.41 -23.04
C SER A 109 -12.37 10.43 -23.43
N SER A 110 -13.64 10.01 -23.42
CA SER A 110 -14.81 10.88 -23.71
C SER A 110 -14.83 12.13 -22.81
N ARG A 111 -14.24 12.03 -21.62
CA ARG A 111 -14.09 13.10 -20.64
C ARG A 111 -13.03 14.12 -21.05
N SER A 112 -11.86 13.64 -21.47
CA SER A 112 -10.83 14.49 -22.08
C SER A 112 -11.37 15.23 -23.29
N ALA A 113 -12.24 14.59 -24.10
CA ALA A 113 -12.86 15.23 -25.27
C ALA A 113 -13.65 16.51 -24.91
N ARG A 114 -14.31 16.57 -23.74
CA ARG A 114 -15.02 17.78 -23.30
C ARG A 114 -14.04 18.93 -23.03
N ARG A 115 -12.96 18.65 -22.30
CA ARG A 115 -11.92 19.66 -21.98
C ARG A 115 -11.14 20.08 -23.23
N ILE A 116 -10.84 19.15 -24.13
CA ILE A 116 -10.24 19.43 -25.44
C ILE A 116 -11.14 20.37 -26.25
N ARG A 117 -12.46 20.11 -26.31
CA ARG A 117 -13.41 21.02 -26.97
C ARG A 117 -13.45 22.41 -26.32
N SER A 118 -13.40 22.47 -24.99
CA SER A 118 -13.36 23.73 -24.25
C SER A 118 -12.09 24.52 -24.55
N ALA A 119 -10.92 23.87 -24.48
CA ALA A 119 -9.64 24.47 -24.83
C ALA A 119 -9.61 24.96 -26.28
N ALA A 120 -10.14 24.16 -27.20
CA ALA A 120 -10.28 24.57 -28.60
C ALA A 120 -11.16 25.83 -28.73
N LYS A 121 -12.32 25.90 -28.05
CA LYS A 121 -13.15 27.10 -28.06
C LYS A 121 -12.41 28.33 -27.52
N THR A 122 -11.62 28.16 -26.46
CA THR A 122 -10.81 29.23 -25.89
C THR A 122 -9.75 29.73 -26.86
N PHE A 123 -8.97 28.83 -27.49
CA PHE A 123 -7.99 29.23 -28.51
C PHE A 123 -8.64 29.96 -29.72
N GLN A 124 -9.90 29.67 -30.04
CA GLN A 124 -10.61 30.42 -31.09
C GLN A 124 -10.93 31.86 -30.71
N GLN A 125 -11.11 32.13 -29.42
CA GLN A 125 -11.47 33.45 -28.89
C GLN A 125 -10.25 34.32 -28.60
N LEU A 126 -9.07 33.72 -28.47
CA LEU A 126 -7.82 34.40 -28.17
C LEU A 126 -7.06 34.78 -29.45
N ARG A 127 -6.18 35.78 -29.33
CA ARG A 127 -5.14 36.03 -30.33
C ARG A 127 -4.22 34.81 -30.37
N LYS A 128 -3.86 34.36 -31.57
CA LYS A 128 -3.02 33.18 -31.80
C LYS A 128 -1.72 33.58 -32.49
N PRO A 129 -0.61 32.87 -32.23
CA PRO A 129 0.60 33.04 -33.00
C PRO A 129 0.44 32.52 -34.43
N GLY A 130 1.36 32.88 -35.32
CA GLY A 130 1.51 32.29 -36.64
C GLY A 130 1.96 30.82 -36.58
N LYS A 131 1.73 30.07 -37.67
CA LYS A 131 2.07 28.63 -37.76
C LYS A 131 3.57 28.33 -37.65
N GLU A 132 4.43 29.32 -37.93
CA GLU A 132 5.88 29.15 -37.87
C GLU A 132 6.40 29.00 -36.43
N ILE A 133 5.58 29.35 -35.43
CA ILE A 133 5.89 29.18 -34.00
C ILE A 133 6.31 27.73 -33.65
N PHE A 134 5.71 26.73 -34.31
CA PHE A 134 5.98 25.32 -34.05
C PHE A 134 7.40 24.89 -34.48
N LYS A 135 8.04 25.65 -35.37
CA LYS A 135 9.45 25.48 -35.74
C LYS A 135 10.40 26.18 -34.78
N ARG A 136 9.90 27.10 -33.92
CA ARG A 136 10.71 27.87 -32.96
C ARG A 136 10.60 27.36 -31.53
N ILE A 137 9.49 26.68 -31.21
CA ILE A 137 9.32 25.95 -29.95
C ILE A 137 10.36 24.82 -29.87
N ARG A 138 10.95 24.60 -28.68
CA ARG A 138 11.89 23.50 -28.40
C ARG A 138 11.50 22.72 -27.14
N PHE A 139 11.73 21.42 -27.19
CA PHE A 139 11.61 20.48 -26.09
C PHE A 139 12.92 19.74 -25.90
N THR A 140 13.26 19.39 -24.66
CA THR A 140 14.18 18.26 -24.45
C THR A 140 13.38 16.97 -24.42
N ILE A 141 13.64 16.11 -25.38
CA ILE A 141 13.06 14.79 -25.50
C ILE A 141 14.03 13.80 -24.86
N ILE A 142 13.54 13.09 -23.84
CA ILE A 142 14.23 11.95 -23.26
C ILE A 142 13.49 10.70 -23.75
N GLU A 143 14.12 9.94 -24.63
CA GLU A 143 13.62 8.65 -25.10
C GLU A 143 14.32 7.53 -24.34
N VAL A 144 13.55 6.57 -23.83
CA VAL A 144 14.06 5.37 -23.16
C VAL A 144 13.42 4.13 -23.76
N ASP A 145 14.13 3.01 -23.76
CA ASP A 145 13.63 1.76 -24.34
C ASP A 145 12.93 0.87 -23.28
N ARG A 146 13.21 1.13 -22.00
CA ARG A 146 12.61 0.43 -20.86
C ARG A 146 11.62 1.30 -20.10
N VAL A 147 10.45 0.73 -19.81
CA VAL A 147 9.38 1.45 -19.09
C VAL A 147 9.78 1.79 -17.65
N ASP A 148 10.47 0.88 -16.94
CA ASP A 148 10.93 1.08 -15.55
C ASP A 148 11.88 2.27 -15.43
N LEU A 149 12.76 2.42 -16.42
CA LEU A 149 13.71 3.52 -16.49
C LEU A 149 12.97 4.84 -16.74
N ALA A 150 11.96 4.82 -17.61
CA ALA A 150 11.08 5.97 -17.82
C ALA A 150 10.45 6.41 -16.49
N PHE A 151 9.94 5.46 -15.70
CA PHE A 151 9.35 5.79 -14.42
C PHE A 151 10.35 6.35 -13.41
N THR A 152 11.57 5.85 -13.39
CA THR A 152 12.64 6.41 -12.55
C THR A 152 12.94 7.87 -12.94
N PHE A 153 12.95 8.19 -14.24
CA PHE A 153 13.08 9.57 -14.72
C PHE A 153 11.86 10.43 -14.36
N PHE A 154 10.65 9.87 -14.43
CA PHE A 154 9.42 10.56 -14.09
C PHE A 154 9.39 10.96 -12.60
N ASP A 155 9.66 10.02 -11.70
CA ASP A 155 9.63 10.25 -10.26
C ASP A 155 10.73 11.26 -9.84
N THR A 156 11.89 11.22 -10.49
CA THR A 156 12.98 12.19 -10.23
C THR A 156 12.71 13.59 -10.78
N GLN A 157 12.05 13.72 -11.94
CA GLN A 157 11.72 15.03 -12.53
C GLN A 157 10.54 15.72 -11.84
N ASN A 158 9.56 14.97 -11.33
CA ASN A 158 8.42 15.53 -10.61
C ASN A 158 8.82 16.28 -9.33
N ASN A 159 10.00 16.02 -8.78
CA ASN A 159 10.55 16.75 -7.63
C ASN A 159 11.05 18.17 -7.97
N ARG A 160 11.19 18.54 -9.26
CA ARG A 160 11.72 19.85 -9.70
C ARG A 160 10.66 20.80 -10.27
N GLY A 161 9.45 20.31 -10.56
CA GLY A 161 8.35 21.08 -11.18
C GLY A 161 7.14 21.29 -10.25
N VAL A 162 5.95 21.54 -10.83
CA VAL A 162 4.69 21.52 -10.06
C VAL A 162 4.43 20.07 -9.61
N PRO A 163 4.47 19.78 -8.30
CA PRO A 163 4.37 18.40 -7.82
C PRO A 163 3.00 17.81 -8.14
N LEU A 164 3.00 16.57 -8.63
CA LEU A 164 1.77 15.81 -8.79
C LEU A 164 1.11 15.55 -7.44
N HIS A 165 -0.22 15.47 -7.42
CA HIS A 165 -0.91 15.01 -6.23
C HIS A 165 -0.48 13.57 -5.91
N ALA A 166 -0.34 13.24 -4.62
CA ALA A 166 0.00 11.88 -4.19
C ALA A 166 -0.94 10.84 -4.83
N THR A 167 -2.22 11.17 -4.97
CA THR A 167 -3.23 10.31 -5.59
C THR A 167 -2.97 10.03 -7.07
N ASP A 168 -2.35 10.95 -7.82
CA ASP A 168 -1.95 10.70 -9.22
C ASP A 168 -0.79 9.69 -9.28
N LEU A 169 0.17 9.81 -8.36
CA LEU A 169 1.29 8.86 -8.23
C LEU A 169 0.81 7.48 -7.79
N LEU A 170 -0.10 7.42 -6.82
CA LEU A 170 -0.72 6.17 -6.37
C LEU A 170 -1.48 5.47 -7.50
N LYS A 171 -2.25 6.21 -8.32
CA LYS A 171 -2.92 5.64 -9.50
C LYS A 171 -1.92 4.99 -10.45
N ALA A 172 -0.85 5.73 -10.81
CA ALA A 172 0.17 5.22 -11.72
C ALA A 172 0.90 4.01 -11.12
N TYR A 173 1.25 4.05 -9.83
CA TYR A 173 1.85 2.93 -9.12
C TYR A 173 1.00 1.66 -9.19
N HIS A 174 -0.28 1.73 -8.81
CA HIS A 174 -1.16 0.56 -8.77
C HIS A 174 -1.55 0.04 -10.15
N LEU A 175 -1.71 0.91 -11.16
CA LEU A 175 -1.96 0.44 -12.53
C LEU A 175 -0.76 -0.31 -13.11
N ARG A 176 0.47 0.06 -12.72
CA ARG A 176 1.69 -0.64 -13.16
C ARG A 176 1.77 -2.06 -12.59
N ALA A 177 1.31 -2.25 -11.36
CA ALA A 177 1.30 -3.52 -10.63
C ALA A 177 0.25 -4.52 -11.15
N VAL A 178 -0.61 -4.12 -12.09
CA VAL A 178 -1.50 -5.05 -12.80
C VAL A 178 -0.66 -5.89 -13.76
N GLU A 179 -0.76 -7.21 -13.64
CA GLU A 179 0.01 -8.18 -14.42
C GLU A 179 -0.93 -9.14 -15.19
N GLY A 180 -0.42 -10.26 -15.71
CA GLY A 180 -1.22 -11.25 -16.42
C GLY A 180 -1.58 -10.92 -17.87
N GLU A 181 -2.25 -11.87 -18.54
CA GLU A 181 -2.57 -11.78 -19.97
C GLU A 181 -3.60 -10.68 -20.27
N ALA A 182 -4.50 -10.40 -19.33
CA ALA A 182 -5.56 -9.39 -19.46
C ALA A 182 -5.10 -7.96 -19.07
N ARG A 183 -3.80 -7.74 -18.82
CA ARG A 183 -3.22 -6.50 -18.26
C ARG A 183 -3.75 -5.22 -18.89
N GLU A 184 -3.67 -5.07 -20.21
CA GLU A 184 -4.05 -3.81 -20.88
C GLU A 184 -5.54 -3.45 -20.68
N ARG A 185 -6.41 -4.47 -20.68
CA ARG A 185 -7.85 -4.28 -20.46
C ARG A 185 -8.15 -3.96 -18.99
N LEU A 186 -7.53 -4.67 -18.05
CA LEU A 186 -7.69 -4.42 -16.62
C LEU A 186 -7.16 -3.05 -16.21
N GLN A 187 -6.02 -2.62 -16.75
CA GLN A 187 -5.51 -1.26 -16.57
C GLN A 187 -6.51 -0.22 -17.07
N THR A 188 -7.09 -0.43 -18.25
CA THR A 188 -8.13 0.46 -18.81
C THR A 188 -9.37 0.51 -17.92
N LEU A 189 -9.84 -0.64 -17.43
CA LEU A 189 -10.99 -0.76 -16.53
C LEU A 189 -10.73 -0.01 -15.21
N CYS A 190 -9.59 -0.25 -14.56
CA CYS A 190 -9.19 0.40 -13.32
C CYS A 190 -9.00 1.92 -13.51
N ALA A 191 -8.39 2.35 -14.61
CA ALA A 191 -8.23 3.76 -14.93
C ALA A 191 -9.58 4.47 -15.09
N SER A 192 -10.53 3.83 -15.77
CA SER A 192 -11.90 4.34 -15.92
C SER A 192 -12.63 4.45 -14.58
N GLY A 193 -12.50 3.43 -13.72
CA GLY A 193 -13.03 3.44 -12.36
C GLY A 193 -12.42 4.55 -11.49
N TRP A 194 -11.11 4.74 -11.58
CA TRP A 194 -10.41 5.81 -10.85
C TRP A 194 -10.90 7.21 -11.28
N GLU A 195 -11.09 7.44 -12.57
CA GLU A 195 -11.64 8.71 -13.04
C GLU A 195 -13.06 8.98 -12.50
N GLN A 196 -13.87 7.93 -12.24
CA GLN A 196 -15.17 8.11 -11.56
C GLN A 196 -14.98 8.57 -10.12
N VAL A 197 -13.97 8.04 -9.42
CA VAL A 197 -13.61 8.50 -8.07
C VAL A 197 -13.25 9.98 -8.09
N GLN A 198 -12.40 10.42 -9.02
CA GLN A 198 -11.99 11.84 -9.13
C GLN A 198 -13.17 12.79 -9.39
N GLN A 199 -14.23 12.29 -10.02
CA GLN A 199 -15.43 13.07 -10.36
C GLN A 199 -16.54 12.96 -9.31
N SER A 200 -16.36 12.12 -8.29
CA SER A 200 -17.36 11.94 -7.23
C SER A 200 -17.55 13.25 -6.47
N ARG A 201 -18.81 13.65 -6.29
CA ARG A 201 -19.17 14.78 -5.42
C ARG A 201 -19.03 14.34 -3.96
N THR A 202 -17.85 14.47 -3.39
CA THR A 202 -17.66 14.26 -1.95
C THR A 202 -18.29 15.43 -1.19
N ALA A 203 -19.49 15.19 -0.64
CA ALA A 203 -20.39 16.18 -0.05
C ALA A 203 -19.95 16.66 1.35
N LEU A 204 -18.87 17.44 1.44
CA LEU A 204 -18.51 18.17 2.67
C LEU A 204 -18.79 19.68 2.60
N GLY A 205 -19.55 20.14 1.60
CA GLY A 205 -20.06 21.51 1.55
C GLY A 205 -20.23 22.04 0.13
N PRO A 206 -21.05 23.11 -0.06
CA PRO A 206 -21.37 23.66 -1.37
C PRO A 206 -20.27 24.55 -1.99
N GLU A 207 -19.13 24.80 -1.33
CA GLU A 207 -18.32 25.99 -1.64
C GLU A 207 -17.11 25.83 -2.55
N VAL A 208 -16.80 24.65 -3.09
CA VAL A 208 -15.76 24.57 -4.12
C VAL A 208 -16.17 23.50 -5.13
N GLU A 209 -16.23 23.88 -6.40
CA GLU A 209 -16.26 22.93 -7.51
C GLU A 209 -15.00 22.06 -7.40
N VAL A 210 -15.11 20.90 -6.75
CA VAL A 210 -13.96 20.01 -6.52
C VAL A 210 -13.59 19.41 -7.86
N LYS A 211 -12.58 19.99 -8.52
CA LYS A 211 -12.07 19.55 -9.82
C LYS A 211 -11.54 18.09 -9.79
N ASP A 212 -11.05 17.63 -8.64
CA ASP A 212 -10.64 16.26 -8.35
C ASP A 212 -10.90 15.92 -6.87
N SER A 213 -11.77 14.95 -6.59
CA SER A 213 -12.11 14.53 -5.23
C SER A 213 -11.23 13.41 -4.67
N ALA A 214 -10.38 12.78 -5.47
CA ALA A 214 -9.47 11.73 -4.99
C ALA A 214 -8.53 12.23 -3.89
N PRO A 215 -7.86 13.40 -3.99
CA PRO A 215 -7.03 13.92 -2.90
C PRO A 215 -7.79 14.07 -1.58
N ARG A 216 -9.06 14.50 -1.62
CA ARG A 216 -9.90 14.63 -0.43
C ARG A 216 -10.28 13.27 0.14
N LEU A 217 -10.71 12.33 -0.72
CA LEU A 217 -11.02 10.95 -0.32
C LEU A 217 -9.85 10.31 0.43
N PHE A 218 -8.66 10.37 -0.16
CA PHE A 218 -7.47 9.74 0.42
C PHE A 218 -6.98 10.47 1.68
N ASN A 219 -6.85 11.80 1.67
CA ASN A 219 -6.30 12.53 2.82
C ASN A 219 -7.28 12.67 3.99
N LEU A 220 -8.56 12.95 3.73
CA LEU A 220 -9.53 13.27 4.79
C LEU A 220 -10.27 12.04 5.31
N PHE A 221 -10.40 10.99 4.51
CA PHE A 221 -11.21 9.83 4.90
C PHE A 221 -10.38 8.56 4.96
N LEU A 222 -9.83 8.08 3.84
CA LEU A 222 -9.20 6.76 3.81
C LEU A 222 -7.95 6.68 4.68
N TRP A 223 -7.04 7.64 4.55
CA TRP A 223 -5.81 7.65 5.34
C TRP A 223 -6.11 7.84 6.83
N ARG A 224 -6.96 8.81 7.17
CA ARG A 224 -7.33 9.06 8.57
C ARG A 224 -8.01 7.84 9.18
N ALA A 225 -9.00 7.26 8.52
CA ALA A 225 -9.68 6.07 9.02
C ALA A 225 -8.74 4.86 9.17
N ARG A 226 -7.67 4.78 8.37
CA ARG A 226 -6.67 3.69 8.45
C ARG A 226 -5.58 3.93 9.48
N CYS A 227 -5.17 5.19 9.68
CA CYS A 227 -3.95 5.53 10.42
C CYS A 227 -4.22 6.24 11.75
N TRP A 228 -5.42 6.79 11.96
CA TRP A 228 -5.78 7.40 13.23
C TRP A 228 -6.22 6.35 14.23
N THR A 229 -5.44 6.20 15.29
CA THR A 229 -5.64 5.14 16.27
C THR A 229 -5.31 5.66 17.67
N GLY A 230 -6.23 5.52 18.62
CA GLY A 230 -6.03 6.00 20.00
C GLY A 230 -5.66 7.49 20.04
N LYS A 231 -4.51 7.82 20.63
CA LYS A 231 -3.98 9.20 20.69
C LYS A 231 -3.21 9.63 19.44
N GLN A 232 -2.96 8.73 18.49
CA GLN A 232 -2.15 8.99 17.29
C GLN A 232 -3.01 9.60 16.18
N LEU A 233 -3.22 10.92 16.24
CA LEU A 233 -4.07 11.69 15.32
C LEU A 233 -3.24 12.65 14.44
N ARG A 234 -2.14 12.15 13.87
CA ARG A 234 -1.24 12.96 13.05
C ARG A 234 -1.92 13.51 11.80
N LEU A 235 -1.50 14.70 11.36
CA LEU A 235 -1.93 15.26 10.08
C LEU A 235 -1.34 14.44 8.93
N GLY A 236 -2.20 14.05 7.99
CA GLY A 236 -1.76 13.40 6.75
C GLY A 236 -1.09 14.37 5.79
N GLY A 237 -0.66 13.86 4.65
CA GLY A 237 0.00 14.65 3.62
C GLY A 237 0.53 13.75 2.53
N HIS A 238 1.33 14.32 1.62
CA HIS A 238 1.90 13.59 0.49
C HIS A 238 2.66 12.33 0.97
N ASP A 239 3.69 12.50 1.81
CA ASP A 239 4.54 11.39 2.25
C ASP A 239 3.76 10.33 3.03
N ALA A 240 2.83 10.76 3.88
CA ALA A 240 2.02 9.86 4.68
C ALA A 240 1.06 9.01 3.82
N LEU A 241 0.58 9.55 2.70
CA LEU A 241 -0.17 8.77 1.72
C LEU A 241 0.71 7.78 0.97
N MET A 242 1.91 8.20 0.56
CA MET A 242 2.86 7.31 -0.13
C MET A 242 3.33 6.17 0.77
N GLU A 243 3.55 6.44 2.05
CA GLU A 243 3.83 5.42 3.06
C GLU A 243 2.68 4.40 3.13
N ALA A 244 1.45 4.85 3.40
CA ALA A 244 0.33 3.95 3.67
C ALA A 244 -0.27 3.24 2.44
N PHE A 245 -0.19 3.84 1.25
CA PHE A 245 -0.86 3.34 0.03
C PHE A 245 0.11 2.94 -1.09
N GLN A 246 1.42 3.04 -0.89
CA GLN A 246 2.41 2.51 -1.83
C GLN A 246 3.52 1.71 -1.14
N LYS A 247 4.11 2.20 -0.05
CA LYS A 247 5.20 1.47 0.62
C LYS A 247 4.66 0.31 1.46
N ASP A 248 3.62 0.54 2.24
CA ASP A 248 2.99 -0.44 3.13
C ASP A 248 1.90 -1.27 2.43
N THR A 249 2.00 -1.43 1.11
CA THR A 249 1.09 -2.30 0.34
C THR A 249 1.66 -3.70 0.25
N TRP A 250 0.78 -4.69 0.34
CA TRP A 250 1.15 -6.09 0.34
C TRP A 250 1.25 -6.64 -1.10
N PRO A 251 2.20 -7.56 -1.37
CA PRO A 251 2.26 -8.24 -2.65
C PRO A 251 1.00 -9.09 -2.87
N LEU A 252 0.67 -9.36 -4.13
CA LEU A 252 -0.40 -10.31 -4.48
C LEU A 252 0.00 -11.71 -4.01
N THR A 253 -0.86 -12.32 -3.19
CA THR A 253 -0.72 -13.70 -2.71
C THR A 253 -1.83 -14.55 -3.33
N GLY A 254 -1.49 -15.39 -4.30
CA GLY A 254 -2.43 -16.27 -4.99
C GLY A 254 -2.27 -16.29 -6.53
N PRO A 255 -3.08 -17.07 -7.26
CA PRO A 255 -3.04 -17.12 -8.72
C PRO A 255 -3.56 -15.81 -9.36
N GLU A 256 -2.75 -15.22 -10.26
CA GLU A 256 -3.04 -14.01 -11.07
C GLU A 256 -3.52 -12.78 -10.25
N ASP A 257 -4.21 -11.81 -10.89
CA ASP A 257 -4.79 -10.58 -10.28
C ASP A 257 -5.94 -10.88 -9.28
N GLY A 258 -5.88 -12.00 -8.54
CA GLY A 258 -6.82 -12.37 -7.50
C GLY A 258 -6.71 -11.46 -6.28
N ILE A 259 -7.77 -10.72 -5.97
CA ILE A 259 -7.76 -9.76 -4.86
C ILE A 259 -8.19 -10.48 -3.57
N PRO A 260 -7.33 -10.61 -2.55
CA PRO A 260 -7.72 -11.23 -1.29
C PRO A 260 -8.85 -10.43 -0.64
N LEU A 261 -9.86 -11.13 -0.19
CA LEU A 261 -11.01 -10.56 0.47
C LEU A 261 -10.92 -10.81 1.98
N TYR A 262 -11.11 -9.74 2.73
CA TYR A 262 -11.09 -9.76 4.18
C TYR A 262 -12.51 -9.69 4.75
N ARG A 263 -12.67 -10.14 6.00
CA ARG A 263 -13.96 -10.15 6.70
C ARG A 263 -14.56 -8.74 6.74
N SER A 264 -15.76 -8.59 6.20
CA SER A 264 -16.57 -7.37 6.30
C SER A 264 -18.04 -7.73 6.43
N ARG A 265 -18.90 -6.74 6.69
CA ARG A 265 -20.35 -6.98 6.71
C ARG A 265 -20.85 -7.63 5.40
N GLN A 266 -20.28 -7.24 4.27
CA GLN A 266 -20.67 -7.71 2.93
C GLN A 266 -19.88 -8.94 2.47
N ASN A 267 -18.72 -9.20 3.07
CA ASN A 267 -17.89 -10.37 2.77
C ASN A 267 -17.59 -11.17 4.04
N ARG A 268 -18.42 -12.17 4.32
CA ARG A 268 -18.22 -13.08 5.46
C ARG A 268 -17.55 -14.40 5.10
N LEU A 269 -17.59 -14.78 3.82
CA LEU A 269 -17.22 -16.12 3.33
C LEU A 269 -16.30 -16.11 2.10
N GLY A 270 -16.25 -15.00 1.35
CA GLY A 270 -15.37 -14.87 0.21
C GLY A 270 -13.93 -14.69 0.65
N THR A 271 -13.03 -15.34 -0.07
CA THR A 271 -11.58 -15.33 0.17
C THR A 271 -10.82 -14.59 -0.92
N HIS A 272 -11.28 -14.67 -2.17
CA HIS A 272 -10.69 -13.93 -3.28
C HIS A 272 -11.78 -13.34 -4.18
N LEU A 273 -11.54 -12.15 -4.71
CA LEU A 273 -12.32 -11.51 -5.75
C LEU A 273 -11.53 -11.58 -7.05
N ARG A 274 -12.12 -12.16 -8.09
CA ARG A 274 -11.59 -12.13 -9.44
C ARG A 274 -12.37 -11.14 -10.30
N LEU A 275 -11.63 -10.43 -11.14
CA LEU A 275 -12.17 -9.54 -12.17
C LEU A 275 -12.09 -10.27 -13.51
N GLY A 276 -13.24 -10.69 -14.03
CA GLY A 276 -13.33 -11.31 -15.35
C GLY A 276 -13.13 -10.29 -16.48
N GLU A 277 -12.85 -10.77 -17.69
CA GLU A 277 -12.50 -9.93 -18.85
C GLU A 277 -13.52 -8.84 -19.20
N ALA A 278 -14.81 -9.05 -18.90
CA ALA A 278 -15.89 -8.10 -19.14
C ALA A 278 -16.20 -7.19 -17.94
N GLY A 279 -15.31 -7.14 -16.93
CA GLY A 279 -15.53 -6.39 -15.68
C GLY A 279 -16.50 -7.06 -14.70
N GLN A 280 -16.84 -8.33 -14.95
CA GLN A 280 -17.63 -9.15 -14.04
C GLN A 280 -16.81 -9.46 -12.78
N ARG A 281 -17.49 -9.53 -11.64
CA ARG A 281 -16.87 -9.73 -10.32
C ARG A 281 -17.29 -11.09 -9.79
N GLU A 282 -16.34 -11.99 -9.61
CA GLU A 282 -16.58 -13.34 -9.09
C GLU A 282 -15.91 -13.51 -7.73
N ILE A 283 -16.62 -14.05 -6.75
CA ILE A 283 -16.11 -14.30 -5.40
C ILE A 283 -15.83 -15.79 -5.25
N GLN A 284 -14.60 -16.13 -4.90
CA GLN A 284 -14.20 -17.48 -4.50
C GLN A 284 -14.41 -17.67 -3.01
N THR A 285 -15.11 -18.74 -2.61
CA THR A 285 -15.35 -19.10 -1.21
C THR A 285 -14.56 -20.34 -0.83
N HIS A 286 -14.12 -20.44 0.43
CA HIS A 286 -13.68 -21.74 0.94
C HIS A 286 -14.88 -22.69 1.07
N PRO A 287 -14.70 -24.00 0.84
CA PRO A 287 -15.73 -24.97 1.19
C PRO A 287 -16.01 -24.89 2.69
N ILE A 288 -17.25 -24.58 3.06
CA ILE A 288 -17.69 -24.54 4.46
C ILE A 288 -17.92 -25.98 4.89
N THR A 289 -16.88 -26.63 5.40
CA THR A 289 -17.05 -27.88 6.13
C THR A 289 -17.28 -27.50 7.59
N LEU A 290 -18.50 -27.67 8.08
CA LEU A 290 -18.78 -27.61 9.52
C LEU A 290 -18.08 -28.81 10.15
N SER A 291 -16.88 -28.58 10.68
CA SER A 291 -16.17 -29.54 11.51
C SER A 291 -17.07 -29.92 12.68
N ALA A 292 -17.03 -31.19 13.08
CA ALA A 292 -17.74 -31.67 14.26
C ALA A 292 -17.13 -31.12 15.56
N GLN A 293 -15.97 -30.47 15.50
CA GLN A 293 -15.28 -29.93 16.68
C GLN A 293 -15.85 -28.57 17.08
N ALA A 294 -16.19 -28.41 18.36
CA ALA A 294 -16.76 -27.16 18.86
C ALA A 294 -15.81 -25.96 18.73
N ALA A 295 -14.49 -26.16 18.70
CA ALA A 295 -13.50 -25.10 18.49
C ALA A 295 -13.69 -24.36 17.15
N ASP A 296 -14.24 -25.04 16.15
CA ASP A 296 -14.45 -24.53 14.79
C ASP A 296 -15.80 -23.80 14.62
N LEU A 297 -16.58 -23.65 15.69
CA LEU A 297 -17.84 -22.91 15.64
C LEU A 297 -17.60 -21.46 15.14
N PRO A 298 -18.46 -20.94 14.24
CA PRO A 298 -18.20 -19.69 13.52
C PRO A 298 -18.55 -18.42 14.33
N PHE A 299 -18.20 -18.41 15.60
CA PHE A 299 -18.37 -17.26 16.50
C PHE A 299 -17.14 -16.36 16.50
N ALA A 300 -17.30 -15.09 16.86
CA ALA A 300 -16.18 -14.21 17.19
C ALA A 300 -16.19 -13.89 18.69
N ILE A 301 -15.02 -13.80 19.34
CA ILE A 301 -14.94 -13.70 20.80
C ILE A 301 -15.49 -12.39 21.38
N ARG A 302 -15.73 -11.38 20.54
CA ARG A 302 -16.37 -10.12 20.92
C ARG A 302 -17.76 -9.93 20.31
N GLN A 303 -18.33 -10.97 19.71
CA GLN A 303 -19.69 -10.89 19.16
C GLN A 303 -20.73 -10.69 20.28
N PRO A 304 -21.89 -10.09 19.98
CA PRO A 304 -23.02 -10.10 20.90
C PRO A 304 -23.42 -11.53 21.29
N VAL A 305 -23.56 -11.80 22.59
CA VAL A 305 -24.01 -13.10 23.09
C VAL A 305 -25.52 -13.10 23.20
N HIS A 306 -26.18 -13.99 22.46
CA HIS A 306 -27.63 -14.17 22.50
C HIS A 306 -28.03 -15.16 23.61
N LYS A 307 -29.15 -14.87 24.29
CA LYS A 307 -29.73 -15.77 25.31
C LYS A 307 -30.07 -17.15 24.73
N GLY A 308 -30.00 -18.19 25.56
CA GLY A 308 -30.35 -19.57 25.19
C GLY A 308 -29.19 -20.34 24.56
N ILE A 309 -29.49 -21.15 23.54
CA ILE A 309 -28.53 -22.07 22.90
C ILE A 309 -27.24 -21.36 22.47
N GLY A 310 -27.34 -20.13 21.95
CA GLY A 310 -26.18 -19.36 21.52
C GLY A 310 -25.14 -19.11 22.63
N PHE A 311 -25.56 -18.94 23.88
CA PHE A 311 -24.65 -18.81 25.02
C PHE A 311 -23.87 -20.10 25.30
N PHE A 312 -24.56 -21.26 25.27
CA PHE A 312 -23.93 -22.54 25.55
C PHE A 312 -22.93 -22.93 24.45
N LEU A 313 -23.31 -22.78 23.19
CA LEU A 313 -22.41 -23.03 22.06
C LEU A 313 -21.21 -22.08 22.07
N TYR A 314 -21.42 -20.81 22.45
CA TYR A 314 -20.34 -19.84 22.60
C TYR A 314 -19.35 -20.30 23.68
N ALA A 315 -19.83 -20.71 24.85
CA ALA A 315 -18.98 -21.22 25.92
C ALA A 315 -18.26 -22.52 25.53
N GLU A 316 -18.96 -23.43 24.86
CA GLU A 316 -18.42 -24.70 24.35
C GLU A 316 -17.28 -24.46 23.36
N LYS A 317 -17.44 -23.51 22.43
CA LYS A 317 -16.39 -23.12 21.48
C LYS A 317 -15.10 -22.74 22.20
N TYR A 318 -15.14 -21.76 23.10
CA TYR A 318 -13.90 -21.23 23.70
C TYR A 318 -13.31 -22.18 24.73
N GLY A 319 -14.14 -23.02 25.37
CA GLY A 319 -13.65 -24.15 26.15
C GLY A 319 -12.85 -25.13 25.28
N ALA A 320 -13.42 -25.54 24.15
CA ALA A 320 -12.77 -26.42 23.19
C ALA A 320 -11.51 -25.78 22.56
N LEU A 321 -11.55 -24.49 22.23
CA LEU A 321 -10.40 -23.78 21.67
C LEU A 321 -9.23 -23.68 22.65
N LEU A 322 -9.51 -23.44 23.94
CA LEU A 322 -8.48 -23.49 24.99
C LEU A 322 -7.89 -24.89 25.13
N GLN A 323 -8.72 -25.93 25.09
CA GLN A 323 -8.27 -27.32 25.17
C GLN A 323 -7.40 -27.68 23.95
N TRP A 324 -7.85 -27.32 22.75
CA TRP A 324 -7.12 -27.50 21.50
C TRP A 324 -5.77 -26.77 21.49
N MET A 325 -5.72 -25.57 22.07
CA MET A 325 -4.50 -24.75 22.12
C MET A 325 -3.51 -25.27 23.16
N LEU A 326 -3.97 -25.68 24.34
CA LEU A 326 -3.12 -25.95 25.50
C LEU A 326 -2.89 -27.43 25.83
N VAL A 327 -3.81 -28.32 25.43
CA VAL A 327 -3.87 -29.70 25.93
C VAL A 327 -3.81 -30.73 24.81
N ASP A 328 -4.73 -30.69 23.84
CA ASP A 328 -4.95 -31.80 22.89
C ASP A 328 -3.69 -32.18 22.09
N GLU A 329 -3.47 -33.46 21.79
CA GLU A 329 -2.28 -33.87 21.01
C GLU A 329 -2.21 -33.19 19.64
N THR A 330 -1.02 -32.83 19.20
CA THR A 330 -0.82 -32.12 17.93
C THR A 330 0.54 -32.39 17.32
N SER A 331 0.57 -32.53 16.00
CA SER A 331 1.78 -32.56 15.17
C SER A 331 2.18 -31.17 14.65
N SER A 332 1.38 -30.13 14.91
CA SER A 332 1.67 -28.77 14.44
C SER A 332 2.87 -28.18 15.17
N SER A 333 3.89 -27.80 14.41
CA SER A 333 5.07 -27.11 14.94
C SER A 333 4.70 -25.83 15.67
N GLN A 334 3.74 -25.07 15.15
CA GLN A 334 3.25 -23.82 15.73
C GLN A 334 2.66 -24.05 17.13
N ARG A 335 1.74 -25.01 17.28
CA ARG A 335 1.14 -25.31 18.59
C ARG A 335 2.12 -25.96 19.57
N VAL A 336 2.99 -26.87 19.10
CA VAL A 336 4.02 -27.46 19.96
C VAL A 336 4.94 -26.38 20.52
N CYS A 337 5.43 -25.47 19.67
CA CYS A 337 6.33 -24.40 20.11
C CYS A 337 5.61 -23.36 20.98
N PHE A 338 4.36 -23.02 20.68
CA PHE A 338 3.50 -22.20 21.55
C PHE A 338 3.38 -22.79 22.96
N ARG A 339 3.10 -24.09 23.07
CA ARG A 339 2.96 -24.76 24.37
C ARG A 339 4.25 -24.73 25.16
N ARG A 340 5.40 -24.90 24.51
CA ARG A 340 6.71 -24.76 25.17
C ARG A 340 6.93 -23.36 25.72
N ILE A 341 6.49 -22.30 25.03
CA ILE A 341 6.53 -20.93 25.58
C ILE A 341 5.62 -20.83 26.81
N HIS A 342 4.40 -21.34 26.71
CA HIS A 342 3.44 -21.33 27.80
C HIS A 342 3.95 -22.07 29.05
N THR A 343 4.54 -23.26 28.88
CA THR A 343 5.04 -24.09 29.99
C THR A 343 6.38 -23.61 30.51
N ASP A 344 7.34 -23.30 29.65
CA ASP A 344 8.72 -23.09 30.06
C ASP A 344 8.96 -21.64 30.46
N LEU A 345 8.46 -20.68 29.66
CA LEU A 345 8.68 -19.25 29.90
C LEU A 345 7.59 -18.65 30.79
N MET A 346 6.33 -18.81 30.40
CA MET A 346 5.20 -18.27 31.18
C MET A 346 4.95 -19.09 32.46
N GLY A 347 5.40 -20.35 32.50
CA GLY A 347 5.45 -21.18 33.70
C GLY A 347 6.34 -20.60 34.80
N ALA A 348 7.44 -19.95 34.43
CA ALA A 348 8.35 -19.27 35.35
C ALA A 348 7.88 -17.86 35.76
N ASN A 349 6.72 -17.42 35.27
CA ASN A 349 6.18 -16.09 35.51
C ASN A 349 4.99 -16.11 36.50
N SER A 350 4.43 -14.95 36.86
CA SER A 350 3.25 -14.90 37.74
C SER A 350 2.02 -15.48 37.04
N ILE A 351 1.10 -16.01 37.83
CA ILE A 351 -0.21 -16.45 37.34
C ILE A 351 -0.93 -15.33 36.56
N TYR A 352 -0.87 -14.08 37.03
CA TYR A 352 -1.49 -12.93 36.34
C TYR A 352 -0.90 -12.67 34.94
N LEU A 353 0.42 -12.81 34.76
CA LEU A 353 1.04 -12.64 33.43
C LEU A 353 0.73 -13.83 32.53
N ARG A 354 0.62 -15.04 33.10
CA ARG A 354 0.20 -16.24 32.38
C ARG A 354 -1.25 -16.17 31.92
N GLU A 355 -2.15 -15.66 32.76
CA GLU A 355 -3.57 -15.46 32.42
C GLU A 355 -3.74 -14.50 31.24
N ILE A 356 -3.07 -13.35 31.27
CA ILE A 356 -3.16 -12.39 30.15
C ILE A 356 -2.44 -12.88 28.89
N PHE A 357 -1.39 -13.69 29.04
CA PHE A 357 -0.74 -14.38 27.92
C PHE A 357 -1.71 -15.33 27.22
N VAL A 358 -2.38 -16.20 27.99
CA VAL A 358 -3.39 -17.13 27.46
C VAL A 358 -4.59 -16.37 26.87
N LEU A 359 -5.02 -15.27 27.49
CA LEU A 359 -6.09 -14.42 26.96
C LEU A 359 -5.75 -13.86 25.58
N GLY A 360 -4.56 -13.27 25.42
CA GLY A 360 -4.12 -12.73 24.14
C GLY A 360 -3.95 -13.82 23.09
N ALA A 361 -3.41 -14.99 23.48
CA ALA A 361 -3.27 -16.15 22.59
C ALA A 361 -4.63 -16.74 22.17
N LEU A 362 -5.60 -16.81 23.08
CA LEU A 362 -6.96 -17.26 22.77
C LEU A 362 -7.62 -16.33 21.74
N MET A 363 -7.50 -15.01 21.94
CA MET A 363 -8.02 -14.04 20.97
C MET A 363 -7.30 -14.12 19.62
N TYR A 364 -6.00 -14.36 19.63
CA TYR A 364 -5.21 -14.54 18.41
C TYR A 364 -5.65 -15.79 17.65
N ALA A 365 -5.79 -16.92 18.36
CA ALA A 365 -6.21 -18.19 17.77
C ALA A 365 -7.66 -18.16 17.26
N ASP A 366 -8.58 -17.46 17.92
CA ASP A 366 -9.95 -17.25 17.43
C ASP A 366 -9.96 -16.52 16.06
N GLN A 367 -9.02 -15.60 15.87
CA GLN A 367 -8.95 -14.78 14.66
C GLN A 367 -8.14 -15.44 13.54
N PHE A 368 -7.01 -16.05 13.86
CA PHE A 368 -5.99 -16.51 12.88
C PHE A 368 -5.68 -18.01 12.97
N GLY A 369 -6.30 -18.76 13.89
CA GLY A 369 -5.98 -20.16 14.12
C GLY A 369 -4.52 -20.36 14.55
N GLU A 370 -3.80 -21.22 13.84
CA GLU A 370 -2.38 -21.51 14.11
C GLU A 370 -1.42 -20.62 13.31
N GLU A 371 -1.93 -19.77 12.41
CA GLU A 371 -1.11 -18.98 11.49
C GLU A 371 -0.16 -18.06 12.27
N ARG A 372 1.15 -18.39 12.23
CA ARG A 372 2.22 -17.68 12.95
C ARG A 372 1.99 -17.55 14.47
N LEU A 373 1.23 -18.47 15.06
CA LEU A 373 0.92 -18.48 16.49
C LEU A 373 2.19 -18.49 17.36
N TRP A 374 3.23 -19.22 16.94
CA TRP A 374 4.49 -19.30 17.67
C TRP A 374 5.25 -17.97 17.68
N GLU A 375 5.38 -17.32 16.52
CA GLU A 375 6.05 -16.00 16.44
C GLU A 375 5.30 -14.95 17.26
N PHE A 376 3.96 -14.91 17.15
CA PHE A 376 3.13 -14.04 17.99
C PHE A 376 3.43 -14.27 19.48
N ALA A 377 3.47 -15.54 19.91
CA ALA A 377 3.72 -15.89 21.30
C ALA A 377 5.12 -15.50 21.79
N LEU A 378 6.16 -15.59 20.94
CA LEU A 378 7.51 -15.12 21.29
C LEU A 378 7.53 -13.61 21.55
N TRP A 379 6.91 -12.82 20.68
CA TRP A 379 6.85 -11.36 20.85
C TRP A 379 5.95 -10.94 22.00
N TYR A 380 4.85 -11.67 22.23
CA TYR A 380 3.96 -11.38 23.35
C TYR A 380 4.62 -11.75 24.68
N GLU A 381 5.32 -12.88 24.74
CA GLU A 381 6.15 -13.26 25.90
C GLU A 381 7.27 -12.24 26.12
N HIS A 382 7.92 -11.74 25.08
CA HIS A 382 8.93 -10.70 25.21
C HIS A 382 8.37 -9.44 25.89
N ALA A 383 7.16 -9.03 25.53
CA ALA A 383 6.48 -7.89 26.13
C ALA A 383 6.17 -8.12 27.62
N LEU A 384 5.55 -9.26 27.95
CA LEU A 384 5.16 -9.59 29.33
C LEU A 384 6.35 -9.93 30.23
N GLY A 385 7.41 -10.50 29.66
CA GLY A 385 8.67 -10.80 30.31
C GLY A 385 9.38 -9.57 30.84
N ALA A 386 9.31 -8.46 30.12
CA ALA A 386 9.88 -7.18 30.55
C ALA A 386 9.27 -6.72 31.88
N ILE A 387 7.95 -6.85 32.05
CA ILE A 387 7.25 -6.51 33.31
C ILE A 387 7.80 -7.34 34.48
N ARG A 388 8.09 -8.62 34.25
CA ARG A 388 8.67 -9.51 35.27
C ARG A 388 10.09 -9.08 35.65
N LEU A 389 10.91 -8.69 34.67
CA LEU A 389 12.27 -8.20 34.95
C LEU A 389 12.26 -6.87 35.72
N GLU A 390 11.29 -5.99 35.48
CA GLU A 390 11.17 -4.74 36.23
C GLU A 390 10.59 -4.92 37.64
N LYS A 391 9.69 -5.91 37.84
CA LYS A 391 8.91 -6.05 39.07
C LYS A 391 9.16 -7.38 39.77
N GLN A 392 9.70 -7.31 40.99
CA GLN A 392 9.79 -8.48 41.88
C GLN A 392 8.42 -9.06 42.20
N GLN A 393 7.44 -8.22 42.54
CA GLN A 393 6.05 -8.63 42.73
C GLN A 393 5.17 -8.08 41.61
N VAL A 394 4.60 -8.99 40.82
CA VAL A 394 3.63 -8.66 39.78
C VAL A 394 2.23 -8.95 40.33
N ARG A 395 1.42 -7.91 40.52
CA ARG A 395 0.02 -7.99 40.93
C ARG A 395 -0.91 -7.87 39.73
N TYR A 396 -2.20 -8.14 39.94
CA TYR A 396 -3.24 -8.01 38.93
C TYR A 396 -3.25 -6.63 38.24
N GLU A 397 -2.99 -5.55 38.99
CA GLU A 397 -2.94 -4.19 38.42
C GLU A 397 -1.83 -4.04 37.36
N ALA A 398 -0.67 -4.65 37.56
CA ALA A 398 0.41 -4.58 36.59
C ALA A 398 0.04 -5.29 35.28
N ALA A 399 -0.64 -6.44 35.38
CA ALA A 399 -1.18 -7.17 34.22
C ALA A 399 -2.27 -6.36 33.51
N LYS A 400 -3.17 -5.70 34.25
CA LYS A 400 -4.20 -4.82 33.66
C LYS A 400 -3.61 -3.59 32.98
N ASN A 401 -2.58 -2.98 33.59
CA ASN A 401 -1.94 -1.77 33.08
C ASN A 401 -1.24 -2.00 31.74
N PHE A 402 -0.77 -3.22 31.46
CA PHE A 402 -0.23 -3.60 30.15
C PHE A 402 -1.17 -3.22 29.00
N PHE A 403 -2.47 -3.47 29.16
CA PHE A 403 -3.46 -3.14 28.13
C PHE A 403 -3.93 -1.69 28.16
N ARG A 404 -3.89 -1.04 29.33
CA ARG A 404 -4.43 0.31 29.53
C ARG A 404 -3.45 1.41 29.10
N ASP A 405 -2.17 1.21 29.39
CA ASP A 405 -1.16 2.26 29.28
C ASP A 405 -0.54 2.31 27.87
N ASP A 406 -0.81 1.30 27.02
CA ASP A 406 -0.42 1.32 25.61
C ASP A 406 -1.27 2.31 24.79
N ALA A 407 -0.70 2.84 23.71
CA ALA A 407 -1.38 3.72 22.77
C ALA A 407 -2.60 3.04 22.14
N LEU A 408 -2.54 1.71 21.97
CA LEU A 408 -3.64 0.85 21.55
C LEU A 408 -3.62 -0.45 22.35
N ASN A 409 -4.73 -0.81 22.96
CA ASN A 409 -4.87 -2.06 23.68
C ASN A 409 -4.65 -3.26 22.73
N LEU A 410 -3.70 -4.14 23.05
CA LEU A 410 -3.38 -5.32 22.25
C LEU A 410 -4.60 -6.19 21.92
N LEU A 411 -5.56 -6.34 22.82
CA LEU A 411 -6.77 -7.12 22.56
C LEU A 411 -7.65 -6.47 21.48
N ASP A 412 -7.67 -5.14 21.41
CA ASP A 412 -8.35 -4.39 20.35
C ASP A 412 -7.60 -4.52 19.03
N VAL A 413 -6.26 -4.51 19.08
CA VAL A 413 -5.40 -4.75 17.91
C VAL A 413 -5.66 -6.14 17.32
N ILE A 414 -5.68 -7.19 18.15
CA ILE A 414 -5.99 -8.56 17.70
C ILE A 414 -7.38 -8.64 17.07
N ALA A 415 -8.40 -8.12 17.77
CA ALA A 415 -9.78 -8.20 17.29
C ALA A 415 -10.02 -7.42 15.98
N GLY A 416 -9.26 -6.34 15.76
CA GLY A 416 -9.36 -5.50 14.56
C GLY A 416 -8.40 -5.88 13.43
N ALA A 417 -7.46 -6.80 13.66
CA ALA A 417 -6.47 -7.18 12.68
C ALA A 417 -7.04 -8.13 11.62
N TYR A 418 -6.59 -7.92 10.38
CA TYR A 418 -6.88 -8.76 9.23
C TYR A 418 -5.77 -9.77 8.95
N LEU A 419 -4.55 -9.50 9.40
CA LEU A 419 -3.37 -10.36 9.20
C LEU A 419 -2.55 -10.49 10.50
N PRO A 420 -1.92 -11.65 10.76
CA PRO A 420 -0.92 -11.83 11.82
C PRO A 420 0.12 -10.72 11.94
N ASP A 421 0.63 -10.24 10.81
CA ASP A 421 1.64 -9.19 10.71
C ASP A 421 1.26 -7.89 11.40
N GLN A 422 -0.02 -7.55 11.43
CA GLN A 422 -0.49 -6.33 12.07
C GLN A 422 -0.34 -6.43 13.59
N VAL A 423 -0.63 -7.61 14.17
CA VAL A 423 -0.50 -7.87 15.61
C VAL A 423 0.98 -7.98 16.00
N ILE A 424 1.74 -8.79 15.27
CA ILE A 424 3.18 -8.98 15.53
C ILE A 424 3.93 -7.66 15.32
N GLY A 425 3.61 -6.91 14.27
CA GLY A 425 4.17 -5.59 14.00
C GLY A 425 3.79 -4.54 15.05
N HIS A 426 2.62 -4.65 15.69
CA HIS A 426 2.27 -3.82 16.85
C HIS A 426 3.18 -4.12 18.03
N LEU A 427 3.33 -5.41 18.39
CA LEU A 427 4.22 -5.84 19.48
C LEU A 427 5.68 -5.40 19.24
N LYS A 428 6.20 -5.57 18.02
CA LYS A 428 7.55 -5.15 17.64
C LYS A 428 7.77 -3.63 17.74
N ARG A 429 6.75 -2.82 17.44
CA ARG A 429 6.85 -1.34 17.47
C ARG A 429 6.65 -0.74 18.85
N HIS A 430 5.71 -1.27 19.63
CA HIS A 430 5.26 -0.65 20.88
C HIS A 430 5.73 -1.39 22.14
N HIS A 431 6.12 -2.66 22.03
CA HIS A 431 6.50 -3.51 23.15
C HIS A 431 7.89 -4.15 23.00
N ARG A 432 8.77 -3.49 22.24
CA ARG A 432 10.18 -3.85 22.15
C ARG A 432 10.97 -3.20 23.29
N HIS A 433 11.11 -3.96 24.37
CA HIS A 433 11.73 -3.53 25.62
C HIS A 433 13.24 -3.79 25.71
N ASP A 434 14.00 -3.53 24.63
CA ASP A 434 15.42 -3.89 24.53
C ASP A 434 16.28 -3.37 25.70
N ARG A 435 15.99 -2.16 26.18
CA ARG A 435 16.69 -1.55 27.32
C ARG A 435 16.49 -2.35 28.62
N ILE A 436 15.27 -2.79 28.92
CA ILE A 436 14.97 -3.56 30.14
C ILE A 436 15.78 -4.86 30.15
N TYR A 437 15.85 -5.55 29.00
CA TYR A 437 16.63 -6.78 28.87
C TYR A 437 18.14 -6.55 28.86
N ALA A 438 18.62 -5.40 28.37
CA ALA A 438 20.05 -5.06 28.33
C ALA A 438 20.58 -4.59 29.68
N ASP A 439 19.78 -3.86 30.45
CA ASP A 439 20.19 -3.16 31.67
C ASP A 439 19.96 -4.00 32.94
N GLU A 440 19.32 -5.17 32.84
CA GLU A 440 19.04 -6.03 33.98
C GLU A 440 20.32 -6.51 34.70
N GLN A 441 20.28 -6.49 36.04
CA GLN A 441 21.36 -6.94 36.93
C GLN A 441 20.91 -8.12 37.81
N ILE A 442 20.03 -8.97 37.29
CA ILE A 442 19.38 -10.03 38.07
C ILE A 442 20.27 -11.27 38.12
N GLU A 443 20.47 -11.81 39.32
CA GLU A 443 21.21 -13.06 39.52
C GLU A 443 20.38 -14.27 39.04
N ILE A 444 20.99 -15.14 38.24
CA ILE A 444 20.31 -16.31 37.65
C ILE A 444 19.84 -17.25 38.76
N GLY A 445 18.59 -17.71 38.67
CA GLY A 445 18.02 -18.66 39.63
C GLY A 445 17.67 -18.06 41.00
N LYS A 446 17.92 -16.76 41.23
CA LYS A 446 17.62 -16.12 42.51
C LYS A 446 16.28 -15.40 42.50
N GLY A 447 15.35 -15.91 43.31
CA GLY A 447 14.00 -15.38 43.42
C GLY A 447 13.22 -15.48 42.10
N VAL A 448 12.01 -14.91 42.09
CA VAL A 448 11.10 -15.05 40.95
C VAL A 448 11.64 -14.43 39.65
N GLN A 449 12.42 -13.36 39.74
CA GLN A 449 13.03 -12.72 38.58
C GLN A 449 14.20 -13.55 38.02
N GLY A 450 15.06 -14.09 38.90
CA GLY A 450 16.17 -14.95 38.52
C GLY A 450 15.72 -16.29 37.95
N HIS A 451 14.63 -16.88 38.48
CA HIS A 451 14.02 -18.09 37.90
C HIS A 451 13.48 -17.82 36.48
N TYR A 452 12.80 -16.70 36.26
CA TYR A 452 12.35 -16.31 34.92
C TYR A 452 13.54 -16.11 33.97
N LYS A 453 14.59 -15.40 34.41
CA LYS A 453 15.83 -15.24 33.63
C LYS A 453 16.45 -16.58 33.24
N GLN A 454 16.53 -17.53 34.18
CA GLN A 454 17.03 -18.88 33.92
C GLN A 454 16.19 -19.62 32.87
N ALA A 455 14.87 -19.49 32.92
CA ALA A 455 13.97 -20.11 31.96
C ALA A 455 14.19 -19.55 30.54
N VAL A 456 14.33 -18.23 30.39
CA VAL A 456 14.63 -17.58 29.11
C VAL A 456 15.94 -18.09 28.53
N LEU A 457 17.03 -18.08 29.32
CA LEU A 457 18.33 -18.55 28.86
C LEU A 457 18.30 -20.01 28.41
N ARG A 458 17.57 -20.87 29.14
CA ARG A 458 17.40 -22.28 28.79
C ARG A 458 16.61 -22.46 27.49
N TYR A 459 15.50 -21.73 27.33
CA TYR A 459 14.64 -21.85 26.15
C TYR A 459 15.38 -21.48 24.87
N PHE A 460 16.10 -20.35 24.89
CA PHE A 460 16.89 -19.88 23.74
C PHE A 460 18.27 -20.55 23.63
N LYS A 461 18.63 -21.46 24.55
CA LYS A 461 19.94 -22.13 24.61
C LYS A 461 21.13 -21.15 24.61
N MET A 462 21.00 -20.04 25.34
CA MET A 462 22.01 -19.00 25.37
C MET A 462 23.16 -19.35 26.33
N PRO A 463 24.43 -19.25 25.88
CA PRO A 463 25.60 -19.55 26.72
C PRO A 463 25.97 -18.40 27.66
N SER A 464 25.51 -17.18 27.37
CA SER A 464 25.77 -15.98 28.15
C SER A 464 24.77 -15.85 29.30
N PRO A 465 25.17 -15.36 30.49
CA PRO A 465 24.26 -15.07 31.58
C PRO A 465 23.42 -13.79 31.37
N SER A 466 23.61 -13.05 30.28
CA SER A 466 22.90 -11.80 30.00
C SER A 466 21.70 -12.02 29.08
N LEU A 467 20.60 -11.30 29.32
CA LEU A 467 19.43 -11.26 28.44
C LEU A 467 19.55 -10.21 27.31
N LYS A 468 20.68 -9.51 27.21
CA LYS A 468 20.91 -8.47 26.22
C LYS A 468 20.75 -9.01 24.79
N GLY A 469 19.88 -8.37 24.02
CA GLY A 469 19.63 -8.73 22.63
C GLY A 469 18.57 -9.80 22.41
N LYS A 470 17.76 -10.15 23.42
CA LYS A 470 16.66 -11.13 23.31
C LYS A 470 15.76 -10.93 22.09
N ALA A 471 15.42 -9.69 21.73
CA ALA A 471 14.64 -9.40 20.53
C ALA A 471 15.32 -9.92 19.24
N GLY A 472 16.64 -9.78 19.13
CA GLY A 472 17.41 -10.32 18.00
C GLY A 472 17.47 -11.85 17.99
N TRP A 473 17.42 -12.49 19.17
CA TRP A 473 17.31 -13.96 19.25
C TRP A 473 15.97 -14.45 18.70
N ILE A 474 14.88 -13.73 19.00
CA ILE A 474 13.56 -14.03 18.43
C ILE A 474 13.57 -13.84 16.92
N GLU A 475 14.13 -12.73 16.42
CA GLU A 475 14.23 -12.45 14.98
C GLU A 475 15.00 -13.56 14.24
N HIS A 476 16.15 -13.99 14.79
CA HIS A 476 16.95 -15.08 14.22
C HIS A 476 16.22 -16.44 14.27
N LEU A 477 15.55 -16.74 15.40
CA LEU A 477 14.86 -18.02 15.57
C LEU A 477 13.68 -18.15 14.59
N VAL A 478 12.95 -17.06 14.34
CA VAL A 478 11.85 -17.01 13.38
C VAL A 478 12.37 -17.05 11.94
N SER A 479 13.48 -16.39 11.61
CA SER A 479 14.02 -16.40 10.25
C SER A 479 14.49 -17.79 9.83
N VAL A 480 15.15 -18.53 10.74
CA VAL A 480 15.61 -19.90 10.47
C VAL A 480 14.43 -20.84 10.21
N ASP A 481 13.35 -20.75 10.99
CA ASP A 481 12.14 -21.56 10.78
C ASP A 481 11.47 -21.25 9.43
N GLN A 482 11.45 -19.98 9.01
CA GLN A 482 10.91 -19.59 7.70
C GLN A 482 11.78 -20.08 6.53
N GLU A 483 13.10 -20.10 6.68
CA GLU A 483 14.02 -20.66 5.68
C GLU A 483 13.89 -22.18 5.56
N GLU A 484 13.76 -22.89 6.68
CA GLU A 484 13.57 -24.35 6.71
C GLU A 484 12.18 -24.75 6.16
N ALA A 485 11.14 -23.96 6.42
CA ALA A 485 9.80 -24.18 5.85
C ALA A 485 9.72 -23.86 4.34
N GLY A 486 10.55 -22.94 3.84
CA GLY A 486 10.59 -22.53 2.42
C GLY A 486 11.28 -23.53 1.47
N HIS A 487 12.03 -24.51 2.00
CA HIS A 487 12.72 -25.54 1.21
C HIS A 487 11.89 -26.83 1.00
N GLY A 488 10.61 -26.82 1.39
CA GLY A 488 9.69 -27.95 1.26
C GLY A 488 8.45 -27.64 0.42
N VAL A 489 8.62 -27.00 -0.75
CA VAL A 489 7.55 -26.83 -1.76
C VAL A 489 7.79 -27.77 -2.94
#